data_AF-A0A7D7LTB3-F1
#
_entry.id   AF-A0A7D7LTB3-F1
#
_cell.length_a   1.000
_cell.length_b   1.000
_cell.length_c   1.000
_cell.angle_alpha   90.00
_cell.angle_beta   90.00
_cell.angle_gamma   90.00
#
_symmetry.space_group_name_H-M   'P 1'
#
loop_
_entity.id
_entity.type
_entity.pdbx_description
1 polymer ?
#
loop_
_entity_poly.entity_id
_entity_poly.type
_entity_poly.pdbx_seq_one_letter_code
_entity_poly.pdbx_strand_id
1 'polypeptide(L)'
;MTHTLALPDDLTKWLADGDRAAELHTETVAIDKPWWTDALAEHDLPDSLHGNRISRKDLFALGATAADSPDDAIALLWNVVAFCLGRKNTDGKKRIAAVAADRKRIGRLVQEAALASRDDPGAAYAMLRPDKGGNVVERLGPAGFTWFLYFAGGGEPKHPSPVLDAKVARSLRRAGWRELRDSVWTAADYVAYSRLVDRWRTEAGVDRNDVIVRGLFAISPPSGWDHPWQAWERETWERADWVRGPLSTDDLRTVHHWLSTLAALTSSSAAAQADFSRLSRKINNALSGEVGDTAAGFDEDEPYSYQHYSRPFH
;
A
#
# COMPACT_ATOMS: atom_id res chain seq x y z
N MET A 1 1.52 22.90 -1.94
CA MET A 1 2.97 22.74 -2.21
C MET A 1 3.12 21.67 -3.28
N THR A 2 3.83 21.95 -4.37
CA THR A 2 4.10 20.94 -5.41
C THR A 2 5.29 20.11 -4.95
N HIS A 3 5.08 18.83 -4.67
CA HIS A 3 6.18 17.94 -4.29
C HIS A 3 6.99 17.59 -5.55
N THR A 4 8.17 18.20 -5.68
CA THR A 4 9.13 18.00 -6.78
C THR A 4 9.95 16.72 -6.53
N LEU A 5 9.27 15.59 -6.41
CA LEU A 5 9.91 14.28 -6.28
C LEU A 5 10.31 13.79 -7.68
N ALA A 6 11.57 13.39 -7.82
CA ALA A 6 12.06 12.72 -9.02
C ALA A 6 11.48 11.31 -9.14
N LEU A 7 11.31 10.83 -10.37
CA LEU A 7 10.92 9.45 -10.64
C LEU A 7 11.96 8.48 -10.02
N PRO A 8 11.56 7.54 -9.14
CA PRO A 8 12.52 6.64 -8.50
C PRO A 8 13.18 5.67 -9.50
N ASP A 9 14.50 5.46 -9.40
CA ASP A 9 15.23 4.49 -10.24
C ASP A 9 14.62 3.09 -10.25
N ASP A 10 14.18 2.60 -9.09
CA ASP A 10 13.59 1.27 -8.96
C ASP A 10 12.25 1.18 -9.70
N LEU A 11 11.50 2.29 -9.77
CA LEU A 11 10.29 2.39 -10.59
C LEU A 11 10.65 2.39 -12.08
N THR A 12 11.67 3.17 -12.49
CA THR A 12 12.16 3.19 -13.87
C THR A 12 12.59 1.80 -14.35
N LYS A 13 13.35 1.07 -13.52
CA LYS A 13 13.75 -0.32 -13.82
C LYS A 13 12.54 -1.23 -13.96
N TRP A 14 11.61 -1.18 -13.01
CA TRP A 14 10.40 -2.00 -13.05
C TRP A 14 9.55 -1.74 -14.30
N LEU A 15 9.46 -0.47 -14.76
CA LEU A 15 8.73 -0.09 -15.97
C LEU A 15 9.39 -0.63 -17.25
N ALA A 16 10.73 -0.74 -17.29
CA ALA A 16 11.48 -1.23 -18.44
C ALA A 16 11.40 -2.77 -18.62
N ASP A 17 11.06 -3.50 -17.56
CA ASP A 17 11.12 -4.97 -17.49
C ASP A 17 9.93 -5.70 -18.20
N GLY A 18 9.03 -5.00 -18.90
CA GLY A 18 7.95 -5.63 -19.67
C GLY A 18 6.78 -4.73 -20.07
N ASP A 19 5.78 -5.29 -20.76
CA ASP A 19 4.53 -4.57 -21.10
C ASP A 19 3.58 -4.49 -19.90
N ARG A 20 3.81 -3.47 -19.07
CA ARG A 20 3.05 -3.26 -17.82
C ARG A 20 1.58 -2.89 -18.05
N ALA A 21 1.24 -2.34 -19.21
CA ALA A 21 -0.13 -1.99 -19.54
C ALA A 21 -0.94 -3.25 -19.85
N ALA A 22 -0.41 -4.16 -20.66
CA ALA A 22 -1.06 -5.43 -20.97
C ALA A 22 -1.30 -6.28 -19.70
N GLU A 23 -0.30 -6.37 -18.82
CA GLU A 23 -0.45 -7.09 -17.56
C GLU A 23 -1.57 -6.54 -16.68
N LEU A 24 -1.85 -5.23 -16.71
CA LEU A 24 -2.83 -4.58 -15.85
C LEU A 24 -4.26 -5.02 -16.15
N HIS A 25 -4.59 -5.20 -17.42
CA HIS A 25 -5.95 -5.57 -17.84
C HIS A 25 -6.30 -7.03 -17.57
N THR A 26 -5.31 -7.90 -17.33
CA THR A 26 -5.54 -9.33 -17.04
C THR A 26 -5.92 -9.63 -15.58
N GLU A 27 -5.81 -8.64 -14.69
CA GLU A 27 -6.06 -8.83 -13.26
C GLU A 27 -7.53 -9.18 -12.99
N THR A 28 -7.73 -10.31 -12.30
CA THR A 28 -9.05 -10.84 -11.94
C THR A 28 -9.02 -11.39 -10.52
N VAL A 29 -10.05 -11.09 -9.73
CA VAL A 29 -10.18 -11.51 -8.33
C VAL A 29 -11.40 -12.42 -8.16
N ALA A 30 -11.22 -13.55 -7.48
CA ALA A 30 -12.34 -14.41 -7.08
C ALA A 30 -13.00 -13.85 -5.81
N ILE A 31 -14.33 -13.84 -5.79
CA ILE A 31 -15.14 -13.33 -4.67
C ILE A 31 -16.05 -14.40 -4.10
N ASP A 32 -16.52 -14.19 -2.88
CA ASP A 32 -17.58 -14.99 -2.26
C ASP A 32 -18.96 -14.44 -2.66
N LYS A 33 -19.39 -14.73 -3.90
CA LYS A 33 -20.66 -14.20 -4.43
C LYS A 33 -21.88 -14.58 -3.57
N PRO A 34 -22.07 -15.84 -3.13
CA PRO A 34 -23.22 -16.18 -2.28
C PRO A 34 -23.31 -15.31 -1.04
N TRP A 35 -22.18 -15.08 -0.35
CA TRP A 35 -22.18 -14.19 0.81
C TRP A 35 -22.58 -12.75 0.46
N TRP A 36 -22.11 -12.21 -0.67
CA TRP A 36 -22.50 -10.86 -1.11
C TRP A 36 -23.98 -10.77 -1.45
N THR A 37 -24.52 -11.75 -2.18
CA THR A 37 -25.95 -11.82 -2.53
C THR A 37 -26.80 -11.86 -1.25
N ASP A 38 -26.46 -12.72 -0.29
CA ASP A 38 -27.18 -12.84 0.98
C ASP A 38 -27.08 -11.54 1.80
N ALA A 39 -25.88 -10.97 1.92
CA ALA A 39 -25.66 -9.76 2.72
C ALA A 39 -26.34 -8.51 2.14
N LEU A 40 -26.46 -8.40 0.81
CA LEU A 40 -27.22 -7.33 0.16
C LEU A 40 -28.73 -7.54 0.33
N ALA A 41 -29.19 -8.79 0.19
CA ALA A 41 -30.60 -9.14 0.37
C ALA A 41 -31.10 -8.90 1.80
N GLU A 42 -30.25 -9.08 2.82
CA GLU A 42 -30.56 -8.72 4.23
C GLU A 42 -30.99 -7.25 4.41
N HIS A 43 -30.69 -6.38 3.44
CA HIS A 43 -30.99 -4.95 3.45
C HIS A 43 -31.85 -4.49 2.25
N ASP A 44 -32.54 -5.42 1.57
CA ASP A 44 -33.35 -5.15 0.38
C ASP A 44 -32.59 -4.44 -0.76
N LEU A 45 -31.28 -4.71 -0.87
CA LEU A 45 -30.44 -4.17 -1.94
C LEU A 45 -30.34 -5.18 -3.10
N PRO A 46 -30.28 -4.69 -4.36
CA PRO A 46 -30.17 -5.56 -5.52
C PRO A 46 -28.80 -6.25 -5.58
N ASP A 47 -28.78 -7.52 -5.99
CA ASP A 47 -27.54 -8.22 -6.35
C ASP A 47 -26.98 -7.63 -7.66
N SER A 48 -26.02 -6.72 -7.50
CA SER A 48 -25.36 -5.99 -8.59
C SER A 48 -23.97 -6.53 -8.92
N LEU A 49 -23.59 -7.71 -8.38
CA LEU A 49 -22.22 -8.23 -8.49
C LEU A 49 -21.98 -8.93 -9.84
N HIS A 50 -20.88 -8.57 -10.51
CA HIS A 50 -20.39 -9.17 -11.76
C HIS A 50 -19.82 -10.58 -11.52
N GLY A 51 -20.71 -11.56 -11.36
CA GLY A 51 -20.34 -12.98 -11.25
C GLY A 51 -19.50 -13.33 -10.01
N ASN A 52 -18.85 -14.50 -10.04
CA ASN A 52 -18.01 -15.01 -8.95
C ASN A 52 -16.53 -14.59 -9.09
N ARG A 53 -16.20 -13.90 -10.18
CA ARG A 53 -14.87 -13.37 -10.49
C ARG A 53 -15.05 -12.00 -11.11
N ILE A 54 -14.38 -11.00 -10.54
CA ILE A 54 -14.42 -9.62 -11.02
C ILE A 54 -13.06 -9.29 -11.64
N SER A 55 -13.06 -8.89 -12.91
CA SER A 55 -11.88 -8.36 -13.59
C SER A 55 -11.85 -6.83 -13.56
N ARG A 56 -10.68 -6.24 -13.80
CA ARG A 56 -10.61 -4.77 -14.02
C ARG A 56 -11.48 -4.30 -15.19
N LYS A 57 -11.60 -5.11 -16.24
CA LYS A 57 -12.45 -4.80 -17.39
C LYS A 57 -13.91 -4.66 -16.98
N ASP A 58 -14.40 -5.55 -16.12
CA ASP A 58 -15.77 -5.49 -15.60
C ASP A 58 -15.99 -4.22 -14.77
N LEU A 59 -15.01 -3.84 -13.95
CA LEU A 59 -15.06 -2.62 -13.15
C LEU A 59 -15.01 -1.34 -13.98
N PHE A 60 -14.23 -1.31 -15.06
CA PHE A 60 -14.23 -0.18 -15.99
C PHE A 60 -15.55 -0.07 -16.76
N ALA A 61 -16.18 -1.20 -17.13
CA ALA A 61 -17.49 -1.18 -17.75
C ALA A 61 -18.55 -0.58 -16.83
N LEU A 62 -18.56 -0.97 -15.54
CA LEU A 62 -19.41 -0.34 -14.52
C LEU A 62 -19.03 1.14 -14.29
N GLY A 63 -17.73 1.44 -14.33
CA GLY A 63 -17.19 2.78 -14.19
C GLY A 63 -17.68 3.77 -15.23
N ALA A 64 -17.83 3.31 -16.47
CA ALA A 64 -18.33 4.13 -17.58
C ALA A 64 -19.74 4.67 -17.31
N THR A 65 -20.61 3.87 -16.67
CA THR A 65 -22.01 4.22 -16.38
C THR A 65 -22.25 4.69 -14.95
N ALA A 66 -21.24 4.67 -14.07
CA ALA A 66 -21.40 5.01 -12.65
C ALA A 66 -21.89 6.45 -12.38
N ALA A 67 -21.78 7.36 -13.36
CA ALA A 67 -22.31 8.71 -13.25
C ALA A 67 -23.78 8.83 -13.70
N ASP A 68 -24.34 7.81 -14.33
CA ASP A 68 -25.65 7.86 -14.99
C ASP A 68 -26.80 7.84 -13.97
N SER A 69 -26.65 7.06 -12.90
CA SER A 69 -27.62 7.01 -11.81
C SER A 69 -26.98 6.71 -10.44
N PRO A 70 -27.67 7.05 -9.32
CA PRO A 70 -27.26 6.63 -7.98
C PRO A 70 -27.10 5.11 -7.81
N ASP A 71 -27.91 4.33 -8.53
CA ASP A 71 -27.89 2.87 -8.42
C ASP A 71 -26.69 2.27 -9.18
N ASP A 72 -26.33 2.84 -10.33
CA ASP A 72 -25.11 2.46 -11.07
C ASP A 72 -23.85 2.77 -10.26
N ALA A 73 -23.83 3.91 -9.57
CA ALA A 73 -22.73 4.28 -8.68
C ALA A 73 -22.58 3.31 -7.50
N ILE A 74 -23.70 2.89 -6.89
CA ILE A 74 -23.70 1.89 -5.82
C ILE A 74 -23.28 0.51 -6.36
N ALA A 75 -23.71 0.13 -7.57
CA ALA A 75 -23.28 -1.11 -8.20
C ALA A 75 -21.77 -1.13 -8.42
N LEU A 76 -21.18 -0.04 -8.94
CA LEU A 76 -19.72 0.09 -9.03
C LEU A 76 -19.07 -0.04 -7.65
N LEU A 77 -19.58 0.67 -6.64
CA LEU A 77 -19.03 0.65 -5.28
C LEU A 77 -18.93 -0.78 -4.74
N TRP A 78 -19.99 -1.59 -4.86
CA TRP A 78 -19.97 -2.97 -4.36
C TRP A 78 -19.00 -3.87 -5.11
N ASN A 79 -18.95 -3.75 -6.44
CA ASN A 79 -18.00 -4.53 -7.22
C ASN A 79 -16.55 -4.14 -6.92
N VAL A 80 -16.27 -2.85 -6.68
CA VAL A 80 -14.94 -2.37 -6.26
C VAL A 80 -14.58 -2.90 -4.87
N VAL A 81 -15.50 -2.81 -3.90
CA VAL A 81 -15.24 -3.33 -2.55
C VAL A 81 -15.01 -4.85 -2.59
N ALA A 82 -15.81 -5.60 -3.34
CA ALA A 82 -15.64 -7.04 -3.53
C ALA A 82 -14.30 -7.37 -4.20
N PHE A 83 -13.89 -6.62 -5.22
CA PHE A 83 -12.59 -6.77 -5.87
C PHE A 83 -11.42 -6.54 -4.90
N CYS A 84 -11.46 -5.48 -4.09
CA CYS A 84 -10.38 -5.18 -3.15
C CYS A 84 -10.29 -6.19 -1.98
N LEU A 85 -11.42 -6.77 -1.56
CA LEU A 85 -11.44 -7.74 -0.47
C LEU A 85 -11.22 -9.20 -0.93
N GLY A 86 -11.58 -9.52 -2.18
CA GLY A 86 -11.62 -10.88 -2.69
C GLY A 86 -12.62 -11.75 -1.92
N ARG A 87 -12.16 -12.91 -1.43
CA ARG A 87 -12.97 -13.82 -0.58
C ARG A 87 -13.01 -13.43 0.90
N LYS A 88 -12.49 -12.26 1.26
CA LYS A 88 -12.60 -11.74 2.62
C LYS A 88 -13.85 -10.89 2.73
N ASN A 89 -14.50 -10.95 3.88
CA ASN A 89 -15.82 -10.35 4.08
C ASN A 89 -15.76 -9.33 5.24
N THR A 90 -14.55 -8.93 5.65
CA THR A 90 -14.29 -8.12 6.84
C THR A 90 -15.02 -6.78 6.75
N ASP A 91 -15.80 -6.48 7.79
CA ASP A 91 -16.65 -5.28 7.90
C ASP A 91 -17.66 -5.07 6.76
N GLY A 92 -17.83 -6.03 5.85
CA GLY A 92 -18.69 -5.87 4.68
C GLY A 92 -20.17 -5.63 5.04
N LYS A 93 -20.71 -6.38 6.01
CA LYS A 93 -22.08 -6.16 6.53
C LYS A 93 -22.28 -4.74 7.09
N LYS A 94 -21.28 -4.18 7.79
CA LYS A 94 -21.37 -2.82 8.34
C LYS A 94 -21.37 -1.77 7.24
N ARG A 95 -20.57 -1.96 6.20
CA ARG A 95 -20.56 -1.07 5.02
C ARG A 95 -21.90 -1.10 4.31
N ILE A 96 -22.45 -2.29 4.09
CA ILE A 96 -23.76 -2.49 3.45
C ILE A 96 -24.85 -1.81 4.28
N ALA A 97 -24.90 -2.07 5.59
CA ALA A 97 -25.86 -1.44 6.49
C ALA A 97 -25.75 0.10 6.47
N ALA A 98 -24.53 0.65 6.45
CA ALA A 98 -24.32 2.10 6.40
C ALA A 98 -24.86 2.72 5.09
N VAL A 99 -24.66 2.04 3.94
CA VAL A 99 -25.25 2.49 2.66
C VAL A 99 -26.75 2.32 2.66
N ALA A 100 -27.28 1.20 3.15
CA ALA A 100 -28.71 0.92 3.20
C ALA A 100 -29.47 1.94 4.06
N ALA A 101 -28.91 2.35 5.20
CA ALA A 101 -29.52 3.29 6.13
C ALA A 101 -29.82 4.67 5.51
N ASP A 102 -29.07 5.08 4.48
CA ASP A 102 -29.29 6.34 3.77
C ASP A 102 -28.94 6.23 2.27
N ARG A 103 -29.54 5.21 1.62
CA ARG A 103 -29.24 4.86 0.22
C ARG A 103 -29.41 6.03 -0.73
N LYS A 104 -30.46 6.84 -0.54
CA LYS A 104 -30.76 7.97 -1.43
C LYS A 104 -29.71 9.09 -1.34
N ARG A 105 -29.22 9.42 -0.14
CA ARG A 105 -28.17 10.43 0.01
C ARG A 105 -26.82 9.86 -0.44
N ILE A 106 -26.47 8.66 0.02
CA ILE A 106 -25.18 8.06 -0.28
C ILE A 106 -25.05 7.77 -1.77
N GLY A 107 -26.09 7.20 -2.41
CA GLY A 107 -26.11 6.95 -3.86
C GLY A 107 -25.86 8.21 -4.69
N ARG A 108 -26.54 9.32 -4.37
CA ARG A 108 -26.29 10.62 -5.03
C ARG A 108 -24.88 11.11 -4.79
N LEU A 109 -24.38 11.01 -3.56
CA LEU A 109 -23.03 11.45 -3.22
C LEU A 109 -21.95 10.66 -3.97
N VAL A 110 -22.08 9.33 -4.06
CA VAL A 110 -21.11 8.51 -4.80
C VAL A 110 -21.22 8.70 -6.30
N GLN A 111 -22.42 8.97 -6.83
CA GLN A 111 -22.62 9.35 -8.24
C GLN A 111 -21.94 10.68 -8.56
N GLU A 112 -22.16 11.71 -7.75
CA GLU A 112 -21.52 13.02 -7.91
C GLU A 112 -20.00 12.92 -7.80
N ALA A 113 -19.49 12.12 -6.87
CA ALA A 113 -18.06 11.84 -6.74
C ALA A 113 -17.51 11.08 -7.96
N ALA A 114 -18.25 10.10 -8.51
CA ALA A 114 -17.86 9.40 -9.73
C ALA A 114 -17.75 10.36 -10.92
N LEU A 115 -18.72 11.27 -11.10
CA LEU A 115 -18.67 12.29 -12.13
C LEU A 115 -17.48 13.24 -11.94
N ALA A 116 -17.32 13.80 -10.73
CA ALA A 116 -16.23 14.72 -10.42
C ALA A 116 -14.84 14.09 -10.60
N SER A 117 -14.70 12.78 -10.35
CA SER A 117 -13.42 12.07 -10.41
C SER A 117 -12.73 12.12 -11.79
N ARG A 118 -13.52 12.38 -12.84
CA ARG A 118 -13.06 12.43 -14.23
C ARG A 118 -12.22 13.67 -14.54
N ASP A 119 -12.43 14.75 -13.77
CA ASP A 119 -11.77 16.05 -14.02
C ASP A 119 -11.10 16.62 -12.75
N ASP A 120 -11.71 16.43 -11.58
CA ASP A 120 -11.26 16.98 -10.30
C ASP A 120 -11.14 15.89 -9.23
N PRO A 121 -9.98 15.20 -9.13
CA PRO A 121 -9.74 14.17 -8.11
C PRO A 121 -9.88 14.72 -6.68
N GLY A 122 -9.56 16.00 -6.47
CA GLY A 122 -9.61 16.64 -5.16
C GLY A 122 -11.04 16.84 -4.69
N ALA A 123 -11.89 17.44 -5.54
CA ALA A 123 -13.30 17.63 -5.25
C ALA A 123 -14.01 16.29 -5.04
N ALA A 124 -13.76 15.31 -5.92
CA ALA A 124 -14.35 13.98 -5.81
C ALA A 124 -13.98 13.27 -4.50
N TYR A 125 -12.71 13.32 -4.10
CA TYR A 125 -12.25 12.75 -2.85
C TYR A 125 -12.82 13.49 -1.63
N ALA A 126 -12.89 14.82 -1.67
CA ALA A 126 -13.45 15.62 -0.59
C ALA A 126 -14.94 15.34 -0.34
N MET A 127 -15.71 14.97 -1.38
CA MET A 127 -17.10 14.53 -1.24
C MET A 127 -17.21 13.25 -0.40
N LEU A 128 -16.28 12.30 -0.58
CA LEU A 128 -16.31 11.00 0.11
C LEU A 128 -15.61 11.02 1.47
N ARG A 129 -14.69 11.98 1.66
CA ARG A 129 -13.90 12.10 2.87
C ARG A 129 -13.61 13.57 3.23
N PRO A 130 -14.62 14.32 3.70
CA PRO A 130 -14.45 15.72 4.06
C PRO A 130 -13.35 15.93 5.10
N ASP A 131 -12.55 17.00 5.00
CA ASP A 131 -11.43 17.22 5.93
C ASP A 131 -11.89 17.40 7.39
N LYS A 132 -13.09 17.92 7.61
CA LYS A 132 -13.73 18.10 8.93
C LYS A 132 -14.67 16.95 9.32
N GLY A 133 -14.77 15.90 8.50
CA GLY A 133 -15.71 14.79 8.66
C GLY A 133 -15.01 13.43 8.61
N GLY A 134 -15.65 12.43 9.22
CA GLY A 134 -15.27 11.04 9.01
C GLY A 134 -15.55 10.58 7.57
N ASN A 135 -15.35 9.30 7.32
CA ASN A 135 -15.71 8.69 6.03
C ASN A 135 -17.23 8.72 5.83
N VAL A 136 -17.71 9.03 4.62
CA VAL A 136 -19.16 9.14 4.37
C VAL A 136 -19.90 7.80 4.35
N VAL A 137 -19.16 6.71 4.10
CA VAL A 137 -19.61 5.33 4.28
C VAL A 137 -18.82 4.74 5.44
N GLU A 138 -19.53 4.27 6.47
CA GLU A 138 -18.90 3.70 7.64
C GLU A 138 -18.02 2.50 7.25
N ARG A 139 -16.85 2.37 7.88
CA ARG A 139 -15.89 1.28 7.66
C ARG A 139 -15.36 1.14 6.22
N LEU A 140 -15.67 2.09 5.34
CA LEU A 140 -14.99 2.25 4.06
C LEU A 140 -13.91 3.33 4.22
N GLY A 141 -12.65 2.92 4.07
CA GLY A 141 -11.51 3.80 4.30
C GLY A 141 -11.12 4.62 3.07
N PRO A 142 -10.21 5.60 3.24
CA PRO A 142 -9.64 6.41 2.16
C PRO A 142 -9.21 5.63 0.92
N ALA A 143 -8.50 4.50 1.10
CA ALA A 143 -8.05 3.68 -0.02
C ALA A 143 -9.22 3.07 -0.80
N GLY A 144 -10.29 2.64 -0.12
CA GLY A 144 -11.49 2.14 -0.78
C GLY A 144 -12.18 3.22 -1.63
N PHE A 145 -12.19 4.47 -1.15
CA PHE A 145 -12.68 5.60 -1.94
C PHE A 145 -11.83 5.86 -3.18
N THR A 146 -10.49 5.88 -3.06
CA THR A 146 -9.64 6.12 -4.24
C THR A 146 -9.72 4.98 -5.25
N TRP A 147 -9.91 3.74 -4.83
CA TRP A 147 -10.26 2.63 -5.74
C TRP A 147 -11.58 2.86 -6.48
N PHE A 148 -12.62 3.31 -5.78
CA PHE A 148 -13.90 3.65 -6.41
C PHE A 148 -13.73 4.77 -7.45
N LEU A 149 -13.08 5.88 -7.08
CA LEU A 149 -12.84 7.02 -7.96
C LEU A 149 -11.98 6.63 -9.18
N TYR A 150 -11.00 5.75 -9.00
CA TYR A 150 -10.18 5.23 -10.09
C TYR A 150 -11.03 4.48 -11.12
N PHE A 151 -11.87 3.53 -10.67
CA PHE A 151 -12.69 2.75 -11.60
C PHE A 151 -13.81 3.58 -12.24
N ALA A 152 -14.32 4.62 -11.57
CA ALA A 152 -15.28 5.56 -12.12
C ALA A 152 -14.79 6.33 -13.37
N GLY A 153 -13.48 6.28 -13.67
CA GLY A 153 -12.88 6.78 -14.90
C GLY A 153 -13.11 5.91 -16.13
N GLY A 154 -13.78 4.76 -16.00
CA GLY A 154 -14.14 3.92 -17.14
C GLY A 154 -12.96 3.33 -17.92
N GLY A 155 -11.76 3.33 -17.33
CA GLY A 155 -10.55 2.78 -17.95
C GLY A 155 -9.74 3.76 -18.79
N GLU A 156 -10.13 5.04 -18.84
CA GLU A 156 -9.39 6.11 -19.52
C GLU A 156 -7.91 6.11 -19.09
N PRO A 157 -6.94 5.92 -20.01
CA PRO A 157 -5.50 5.92 -19.73
C PRO A 157 -5.02 7.04 -18.82
N LYS A 158 -5.53 8.25 -19.05
CA LYS A 158 -5.10 9.48 -18.38
C LYS A 158 -6.06 9.92 -17.27
N HIS A 159 -6.94 9.03 -16.80
CA HIS A 159 -7.87 9.33 -15.71
C HIS A 159 -7.14 9.97 -14.52
N PRO A 160 -7.58 11.14 -14.01
CA PRO A 160 -6.80 11.93 -13.06
C PRO A 160 -6.95 11.46 -11.61
N SER A 161 -7.76 10.44 -11.33
CA SER A 161 -7.98 9.89 -9.97
C SER A 161 -7.26 8.54 -9.79
N PRO A 162 -5.92 8.49 -9.64
CA PRO A 162 -5.18 7.26 -9.37
C PRO A 162 -5.45 6.72 -7.97
N VAL A 163 -5.38 5.40 -7.80
CA VAL A 163 -5.51 4.75 -6.49
C VAL A 163 -4.40 5.22 -5.55
N LEU A 164 -4.77 5.65 -4.33
CA LEU A 164 -3.84 5.88 -3.23
C LEU A 164 -4.12 4.87 -2.12
N ASP A 165 -3.15 3.97 -1.91
CA ASP A 165 -3.18 2.92 -0.90
C ASP A 165 -1.97 3.05 0.03
N ALA A 166 -2.02 2.41 1.20
CA ALA A 166 -0.91 2.41 2.16
C ALA A 166 0.41 1.91 1.54
N LYS A 167 0.38 0.92 0.63
CA LYS A 167 1.59 0.48 -0.08
C LYS A 167 2.16 1.56 -1.01
N VAL A 168 1.28 2.29 -1.70
CA VAL A 168 1.68 3.40 -2.57
C VAL A 168 2.25 4.55 -1.74
N ALA A 169 1.56 4.93 -0.66
CA ALA A 169 2.04 5.96 0.26
C ALA A 169 3.42 5.62 0.83
N ARG A 170 3.68 4.34 1.14
CA ARG A 170 4.98 3.85 1.57
C ARG A 170 6.07 4.05 0.51
N SER A 171 5.80 3.69 -0.73
CA SER A 171 6.73 3.90 -1.84
C SER A 171 7.02 5.39 -2.06
N LEU A 172 6.02 6.26 -1.92
CA LEU A 172 6.18 7.72 -2.01
C LEU A 172 7.02 8.29 -0.87
N ARG A 173 6.82 7.82 0.37
CA ARG A 173 7.69 8.20 1.50
C ARG A 173 9.13 7.78 1.24
N ARG A 174 9.34 6.54 0.77
CA ARG A 174 10.67 6.05 0.39
C ARG A 174 11.30 6.88 -0.73
N ALA A 175 10.49 7.40 -1.65
CA ALA A 175 10.94 8.32 -2.71
C ALA A 175 11.23 9.75 -2.21
N GLY A 176 10.90 10.08 -0.95
CA GLY A 176 11.23 11.37 -0.33
C GLY A 176 10.02 12.17 0.18
N TRP A 177 8.77 11.70 0.01
CA TRP A 177 7.60 12.38 0.57
C TRP A 177 7.40 12.07 2.06
N ARG A 178 8.34 12.47 2.91
CA ARG A 178 8.41 12.05 4.33
C ARG A 178 7.14 12.29 5.14
N GLU A 179 6.44 13.41 4.90
CA GLU A 179 5.23 13.81 5.63
C GLU A 179 3.94 13.08 5.19
N LEU A 180 4.00 12.25 4.13
CA LEU A 180 2.82 11.55 3.64
C LEU A 180 2.41 10.41 4.60
N ARG A 181 1.24 10.57 5.22
CA ARG A 181 0.67 9.58 6.14
C ARG A 181 0.41 8.23 5.48
N ASP A 182 0.41 7.15 6.27
CA ASP A 182 0.07 5.79 5.83
C ASP A 182 -1.41 5.59 5.48
N SER A 183 -2.25 6.39 6.13
CA SER A 183 -3.69 6.41 5.96
C SER A 183 -4.17 7.79 6.39
N VAL A 184 -5.43 8.14 6.10
CA VAL A 184 -6.02 9.43 6.49
C VAL A 184 -5.49 10.62 5.66
N TRP A 185 -5.40 10.45 4.34
CA TRP A 185 -5.01 11.54 3.42
C TRP A 185 -6.11 12.61 3.32
N THR A 186 -5.70 13.87 3.23
CA THR A 186 -6.57 15.00 2.90
C THR A 186 -6.84 15.09 1.40
N ALA A 187 -7.83 15.88 0.99
CA ALA A 187 -8.00 16.19 -0.44
C ALA A 187 -6.77 16.87 -1.05
N ALA A 188 -6.07 17.70 -0.28
CA ALA A 188 -4.82 18.33 -0.72
C ALA A 188 -3.70 17.32 -0.96
N ASP A 189 -3.54 16.33 -0.07
CA ASP A 189 -2.59 15.21 -0.25
C ASP A 189 -2.91 14.44 -1.54
N TYR A 190 -4.19 14.14 -1.76
CA TYR A 190 -4.64 13.39 -2.93
C TYR A 190 -4.44 14.15 -4.25
N VAL A 191 -4.68 15.46 -4.29
CA VAL A 191 -4.39 16.31 -5.47
C VAL A 191 -2.90 16.35 -5.76
N ALA A 192 -2.07 16.55 -4.73
CA ALA A 192 -0.62 16.57 -4.89
C ALA A 192 -0.09 15.23 -5.40
N TYR A 193 -0.64 14.12 -4.89
CA TYR A 193 -0.36 12.77 -5.36
C TYR A 193 -0.79 12.55 -6.82
N SER A 194 -2.01 12.95 -7.18
CA SER A 194 -2.53 12.76 -8.54
C SER A 194 -1.68 13.49 -9.59
N ARG A 195 -1.26 14.73 -9.29
CA ARG A 195 -0.34 15.51 -10.13
C ARG A 195 1.05 14.89 -10.22
N LEU A 196 1.53 14.28 -9.14
CA LEU A 196 2.81 13.58 -9.12
C LEU A 196 2.79 12.35 -10.04
N VAL A 197 1.73 11.56 -9.98
CA VAL A 197 1.55 10.36 -10.83
C VAL A 197 1.50 10.74 -12.31
N ASP A 198 0.71 11.75 -12.69
CA ASP A 198 0.62 12.16 -14.10
C ASP A 198 1.94 12.76 -14.63
N ARG A 199 2.66 13.49 -13.79
CA ARG A 199 4.00 13.95 -14.14
C ARG A 199 4.94 12.78 -14.38
N TRP A 200 5.01 11.82 -13.46
CA TRP A 200 5.84 10.62 -13.59
C TRP A 200 5.43 9.74 -14.78
N ARG A 201 4.14 9.67 -15.11
CA ARG A 201 3.63 9.04 -16.33
C ARG A 201 4.29 9.67 -17.57
N THR A 202 4.31 11.01 -17.62
CA THR A 202 4.92 11.77 -18.72
C THR A 202 6.44 11.60 -18.76
N GLU A 203 7.13 11.72 -17.62
CA GLU A 203 8.58 11.57 -17.50
C GLU A 203 9.05 10.15 -17.92
N ALA A 204 8.28 9.12 -17.57
CA ALA A 204 8.59 7.73 -17.91
C ALA A 204 8.18 7.33 -19.33
N GLY A 205 7.47 8.19 -20.07
CA GLY A 205 6.98 7.89 -21.41
C GLY A 205 5.93 6.77 -21.47
N VAL A 206 5.19 6.56 -20.38
CA VAL A 206 4.11 5.55 -20.34
C VAL A 206 2.75 6.19 -20.62
N ASP A 207 1.81 5.43 -21.17
CA ASP A 207 0.52 5.99 -21.61
C ASP A 207 -0.49 6.15 -20.47
N ARG A 208 -0.38 5.34 -19.41
CA ARG A 208 -1.41 5.24 -18.36
C ARG A 208 -0.92 5.63 -16.97
N ASN A 209 -1.74 6.36 -16.23
CA ASN A 209 -1.47 6.71 -14.82
C ASN A 209 -1.43 5.47 -13.92
N ASP A 210 -2.31 4.50 -14.15
CA ASP A 210 -2.42 3.28 -13.32
C ASP A 210 -1.24 2.31 -13.46
N VAL A 211 -0.45 2.42 -14.53
CA VAL A 211 0.83 1.72 -14.67
C VAL A 211 1.86 2.24 -13.67
N ILE A 212 1.93 3.57 -13.46
CA ILE A 212 2.79 4.18 -12.44
C ILE A 212 2.36 3.70 -11.05
N VAL A 213 1.06 3.70 -10.77
CA VAL A 213 0.52 3.22 -9.49
C VAL A 213 0.88 1.75 -9.25
N ARG A 214 0.71 0.89 -10.26
CA ARG A 214 1.08 -0.53 -10.17
C ARG A 214 2.58 -0.71 -9.89
N GLY A 215 3.42 0.09 -10.54
CA GLY A 215 4.86 0.10 -10.26
C GLY A 215 5.16 0.49 -8.82
N LEU A 216 4.50 1.52 -8.29
CA LEU A 216 4.62 1.90 -6.88
C LEU A 216 4.19 0.79 -5.93
N PHE A 217 3.16 0.00 -6.27
CA PHE A 217 2.83 -1.21 -5.51
C PHE A 217 3.94 -2.27 -5.56
N ALA A 218 4.51 -2.51 -6.75
CA ALA A 218 5.51 -3.55 -6.97
C ALA A 218 6.84 -3.26 -6.26
N ILE A 219 7.26 -2.00 -6.23
CA ILE A 219 8.51 -1.58 -5.55
C ILE A 219 8.31 -1.28 -4.06
N SER A 220 7.08 -1.40 -3.56
CA SER A 220 6.74 -1.07 -2.17
C SER A 220 7.48 -2.02 -1.22
N PRO A 221 8.23 -1.50 -0.24
CA PRO A 221 8.89 -2.37 0.73
C PRO A 221 7.86 -3.07 1.63
N PRO A 222 8.23 -4.20 2.28
CA PRO A 222 7.34 -4.89 3.20
C PRO A 222 6.88 -3.99 4.35
N SER A 223 5.75 -4.32 4.97
CA SER A 223 5.24 -3.53 6.11
C SER A 223 6.22 -3.55 7.27
N GLY A 224 6.51 -2.38 7.84
CA GLY A 224 7.47 -2.21 8.93
C GLY A 224 8.90 -1.86 8.48
N TRP A 225 9.18 -1.83 7.18
CA TRP A 225 10.52 -1.50 6.64
C TRP A 225 10.70 0.00 6.36
N ASP A 226 10.04 0.85 7.16
CA ASP A 226 10.04 2.32 7.03
C ASP A 226 10.77 2.95 8.24
N HIS A 227 11.86 2.34 8.69
CA HIS A 227 12.56 2.81 9.88
C HIS A 227 13.56 3.95 9.56
N PRO A 228 13.67 4.97 10.44
CA PRO A 228 14.59 6.10 10.25
C PRO A 228 16.06 5.71 9.99
N TRP A 229 16.53 4.61 10.59
CA TRP A 229 17.91 4.14 10.40
C TRP A 229 18.18 3.63 8.97
N GLN A 230 17.17 3.11 8.27
CA GLN A 230 17.31 2.68 6.88
C GLN A 230 17.36 3.88 5.91
N ALA A 231 16.77 5.02 6.29
CA ALA A 231 16.96 6.27 5.56
C ALA A 231 18.39 6.80 5.74
N TRP A 232 18.92 6.75 6.97
CA TRP A 232 20.31 7.08 7.26
C TRP A 232 21.30 6.18 6.49
N GLU A 233 21.10 4.86 6.51
CA GLU A 233 21.89 3.87 5.76
C GLU A 233 21.96 4.20 4.26
N ARG A 234 20.83 4.53 3.63
CA ARG A 234 20.79 4.91 2.20
C ARG A 234 21.48 6.24 1.89
N GLU A 235 21.48 7.17 2.83
CA GLU A 235 22.11 8.49 2.66
C GLU A 235 23.63 8.43 2.90
N THR A 236 24.12 7.42 3.63
CA THR A 236 25.53 7.33 4.03
C THR A 236 26.30 6.20 3.37
N TRP A 237 25.65 5.15 2.86
CA TRP A 237 26.32 3.98 2.31
C TRP A 237 26.22 3.96 0.78
N GLU A 238 27.34 3.65 0.11
CA GLU A 238 27.35 3.53 -1.34
C GLU A 238 26.48 2.34 -1.78
N ARG A 239 25.85 2.43 -2.96
CA ARG A 239 24.88 1.44 -3.44
C ARG A 239 25.47 0.04 -3.64
N ALA A 240 26.79 -0.05 -3.77
CA ALA A 240 27.56 -1.30 -3.83
C ALA A 240 27.60 -2.03 -2.48
N ASP A 241 27.42 -1.30 -1.38
CA ASP A 241 27.46 -1.82 -0.01
C ASP A 241 26.07 -2.23 0.50
N TRP A 242 25.05 -2.15 -0.35
CA TRP A 242 23.69 -2.53 0.00
C TRP A 242 23.54 -4.05 0.03
N VAL A 243 23.18 -4.60 1.19
CA VAL A 243 22.70 -5.99 1.26
C VAL A 243 21.28 -6.05 0.71
N ARG A 244 21.10 -6.56 -0.51
CA ARG A 244 19.77 -6.80 -1.11
C ARG A 244 19.20 -8.15 -0.65
N GLY A 245 18.05 -8.12 -0.01
CA GLY A 245 17.26 -9.31 0.31
C GLY A 245 16.93 -9.43 1.80
N PRO A 246 16.20 -10.48 2.22
CA PRO A 246 16.22 -10.85 3.63
C PRO A 246 17.68 -11.03 4.05
N LEU A 247 18.06 -10.46 5.20
CA LEU A 247 19.38 -10.68 5.80
C LEU A 247 19.66 -12.18 5.80
N SER A 248 20.82 -12.57 5.26
CA SER A 248 21.26 -13.96 5.33
C SER A 248 21.42 -14.37 6.79
N THR A 249 21.52 -15.68 7.04
CA THR A 249 21.82 -16.19 8.39
C THR A 249 23.10 -15.56 8.94
N ASP A 250 24.12 -15.35 8.10
CA ASP A 250 25.37 -14.69 8.49
C ASP A 250 25.17 -13.21 8.81
N ASP A 251 24.40 -12.48 7.98
CA ASP A 251 24.09 -11.07 8.25
C ASP A 251 23.33 -10.91 9.59
N LEU A 252 22.39 -11.82 9.88
CA LEU A 252 21.65 -11.82 11.13
C LEU A 252 22.56 -12.10 12.34
N ARG A 253 23.56 -12.99 12.21
CA ARG A 253 24.59 -13.20 13.24
C ARG A 253 25.43 -11.94 13.46
N THR A 254 25.86 -11.29 12.38
CA THR A 254 26.63 -10.04 12.47
C THR A 254 25.83 -8.92 13.12
N VAL A 255 24.54 -8.77 12.77
CA VAL A 255 23.65 -7.78 13.39
C VAL A 255 23.42 -8.10 14.87
N HIS A 256 23.22 -9.38 15.24
CA HIS A 256 23.10 -9.78 16.64
C HIS A 256 24.36 -9.48 17.45
N HIS A 257 25.55 -9.73 16.89
CA HIS A 257 26.82 -9.38 17.52
C HIS A 257 26.92 -7.88 17.81
N TRP A 258 26.68 -7.03 16.83
CA TRP A 258 26.72 -5.57 17.02
C TRP A 258 25.69 -5.08 18.02
N LEU A 259 24.47 -5.63 18.00
CA LEU A 259 23.43 -5.31 18.99
C LEU A 259 23.86 -5.71 20.41
N SER A 260 24.54 -6.85 20.57
CA SER A 260 25.08 -7.31 21.85
C SER A 260 26.18 -6.38 22.36
N THR A 261 27.12 -5.99 21.49
CA THR A 261 28.17 -5.03 21.82
C THR A 261 27.59 -3.67 22.22
N LEU A 262 26.62 -3.15 21.47
CA LEU A 262 25.98 -1.88 21.78
C LEU A 262 25.15 -1.95 23.07
N ALA A 263 24.46 -3.06 23.33
CA ALA A 263 23.71 -3.26 24.57
C ALA A 263 24.63 -3.27 25.81
N ALA A 264 25.83 -3.86 25.69
CA ALA A 264 26.83 -3.85 26.76
C ALA A 264 27.37 -2.43 26.99
N LEU A 265 27.60 -1.66 25.93
CA LEU A 265 28.09 -0.28 26.00
C LEU A 265 27.04 0.73 26.48
N THR A 266 25.74 0.42 26.35
CA THR A 266 24.62 1.31 26.70
C THR A 266 23.95 0.92 28.03
N SER A 267 24.71 0.28 28.92
CA SER A 267 24.24 -0.34 30.17
C SER A 267 23.48 0.58 31.15
N SER A 268 23.55 1.90 30.96
CA SER A 268 22.86 2.90 31.78
C SER A 268 21.46 3.29 31.30
N SER A 269 21.01 2.85 30.11
CA SER A 269 19.71 3.21 29.56
C SER A 269 18.74 2.01 29.52
N ALA A 270 17.81 1.98 30.46
CA ALA A 270 16.78 0.93 30.54
C ALA A 270 15.90 0.85 29.28
N ALA A 271 15.61 2.00 28.65
CA ALA A 271 14.83 2.04 27.41
C ALA A 271 15.59 1.42 26.23
N ALA A 272 16.89 1.73 26.10
CA ALA A 272 17.74 1.15 25.07
C ALA A 272 17.89 -0.36 25.28
N GLN A 273 18.11 -0.81 26.52
CA GLN A 273 18.19 -2.23 26.88
C GLN A 273 16.90 -3.00 26.56
N ALA A 274 15.72 -2.41 26.82
CA ALA A 274 14.45 -3.02 26.49
C ALA A 274 14.27 -3.18 24.96
N ASP A 275 14.66 -2.16 24.19
CA ASP A 275 14.59 -2.21 22.72
C ASP A 275 15.59 -3.21 22.12
N PHE A 276 16.83 -3.25 22.62
CA PHE A 276 17.84 -4.24 22.21
C PHE A 276 17.38 -5.66 22.55
N SER A 277 16.87 -5.92 23.75
CA SER A 277 16.34 -7.23 24.15
C SER A 277 15.15 -7.68 23.29
N ARG A 278 14.33 -6.72 22.81
CA ARG A 278 13.23 -7.03 21.88
C ARG A 278 13.72 -7.39 20.49
N LEU A 279 14.72 -6.68 19.98
CA LEU A 279 15.33 -6.95 18.66
C LEU A 279 16.13 -8.25 18.66
N SER A 280 16.92 -8.50 19.70
CA SER A 280 17.72 -9.71 19.88
C SER A 280 16.85 -10.97 19.85
N ARG A 281 15.74 -11.01 20.58
CA ARG A 281 14.77 -12.13 20.52
C ARG A 281 14.21 -12.38 19.12
N LYS A 282 13.94 -11.33 18.34
CA LYS A 282 13.44 -11.49 16.97
C LYS A 282 14.50 -12.12 16.06
N ILE A 283 15.76 -11.72 16.22
CA ILE A 283 16.89 -12.28 15.45
C ILE A 283 17.15 -13.71 15.89
N ASN A 284 17.20 -13.98 17.20
CA ASN A 284 17.38 -15.32 17.74
C ASN A 284 16.29 -16.28 17.26
N ASN A 285 15.02 -15.85 17.24
CA ASN A 285 13.92 -16.64 16.67
C ASN A 285 14.09 -16.90 15.16
N ALA A 286 14.56 -15.90 14.40
CA ALA A 286 14.83 -16.06 12.97
C ALA A 286 16.00 -17.05 12.70
N LEU A 287 16.94 -17.14 13.66
CA LEU A 287 18.05 -18.08 13.67
C LEU A 287 17.72 -19.40 14.40
N SER A 288 16.45 -19.68 14.68
CA SER A 288 16.01 -20.90 15.38
C SER A 288 16.68 -21.15 16.74
N GLY A 289 17.06 -20.08 17.45
CA GLY A 289 17.65 -20.14 18.79
C GLY A 289 19.18 -20.23 18.83
N GLU A 290 19.87 -20.13 17.69
CA GLU A 290 21.32 -20.38 17.57
C GLU A 290 22.21 -19.42 18.39
N VAL A 291 21.81 -18.17 18.56
CA VAL A 291 22.70 -17.08 19.07
C VAL A 291 22.39 -16.63 20.51
N GLY A 292 21.37 -17.21 21.13
CA GLY A 292 20.98 -16.89 22.51
C GLY A 292 20.37 -15.50 22.72
N ASP A 293 19.86 -15.26 23.93
CA ASP A 293 19.35 -13.95 24.34
C ASP A 293 20.51 -13.04 24.78
N THR A 294 20.41 -11.75 24.46
CA THR A 294 21.31 -10.71 25.00
C THR A 294 20.99 -10.46 26.47
N ALA A 295 21.32 -11.41 27.34
CA ALA A 295 21.33 -11.21 28.79
C ALA A 295 22.66 -10.55 29.18
N ALA A 296 22.58 -9.56 30.07
CA ALA A 296 23.69 -8.70 30.46
C ALA A 296 24.90 -9.51 30.97
N GLY A 297 25.97 -9.53 30.19
CA GLY A 297 27.26 -10.08 30.57
C GLY A 297 28.07 -10.46 29.35
N PHE A 298 29.15 -9.71 29.07
CA PHE A 298 30.25 -10.25 28.29
C PHE A 298 30.82 -11.42 29.11
N ASP A 299 30.72 -12.64 28.59
CA ASP A 299 31.60 -13.72 29.04
C ASP A 299 32.83 -13.65 28.12
N GLU A 300 33.94 -13.12 28.63
CA GLU A 300 35.19 -12.94 27.87
C GLU A 300 35.83 -14.28 27.44
N ASP A 301 35.29 -15.41 27.89
CA ASP A 301 35.96 -16.72 27.84
C ASP A 301 35.46 -17.71 26.76
N GLU A 302 34.52 -17.33 25.87
CA GLU A 302 34.23 -18.12 24.66
C GLU A 302 34.81 -17.47 23.39
N PRO A 303 36.00 -17.89 22.93
CA PRO A 303 36.45 -17.56 21.60
C PRO A 303 35.63 -18.37 20.60
N TYR A 304 34.59 -17.76 20.03
CA TYR A 304 34.03 -18.27 18.76
C TYR A 304 35.16 -18.29 17.74
N SER A 305 35.59 -19.50 17.38
CA SER A 305 36.65 -19.71 16.42
C SER A 305 36.27 -19.06 15.11
N TYR A 306 36.91 -17.94 14.78
CA TYR A 306 37.02 -17.48 13.39
C TYR A 306 37.80 -18.55 12.63
N GLN A 307 37.10 -19.55 12.10
CA GLN A 307 37.66 -20.32 11.00
C GLN A 307 37.73 -19.37 9.81
N HIS A 308 38.93 -18.84 9.58
CA HIS A 308 39.33 -18.25 8.32
C HIS A 308 39.02 -19.23 7.19
N TYR A 309 37.86 -19.07 6.55
CA TYR A 309 37.66 -19.57 5.20
C TYR A 309 38.28 -18.57 4.23
N SER A 310 39.61 -18.61 4.18
CA SER A 310 40.31 -18.35 2.93
C SER A 310 39.85 -19.42 1.95
N ARG A 311 39.14 -19.02 0.89
CA ARG A 311 39.14 -19.80 -0.35
C ARG A 311 39.69 -18.95 -1.49
N PRO A 312 40.64 -19.53 -2.26
CA PRO A 312 41.27 -18.86 -3.39
C PRO A 312 40.35 -18.87 -4.61
N PHE A 313 40.64 -17.96 -5.54
CA PHE A 313 40.07 -17.87 -6.89
C PHE A 313 39.99 -19.24 -7.59
N HIS A 314 38.82 -19.53 -8.16
CA HIS A 314 38.66 -20.10 -9.50
C HIS A 314 37.35 -19.60 -10.11
#